data_AF-A0A8J7T2K8-F1
#
_entry.id   AF-A0A8J7T2K8-F1
#
_cell.length_a   1.000
_cell.length_b   1.000
_cell.length_c   1.000
_cell.angle_alpha   90.00
_cell.angle_beta   90.00
_cell.angle_gamma   90.00
#
_symmetry.space_group_name_H-M   'P 1'
#
loop_
_entity.id
_entity.type
_entity.pdbx_description
1 polymer ?
#
loop_
_entity_poly.entity_id
_entity_poly.type
_entity_poly.pdbx_seq_one_letter_code
_entity_poly.pdbx_strand_id
1 'polypeptide(L)'
;MEDWIILGIIASLCFGASAVVGKVALSKEYLGVPVGIAAVFSLIGIAVVFGMFYLIVPKVAEAPLTNLGILAALGIGLLWATGQVAIYYALSKGAEVSRLTPIFNTNTLVAIFLAMILLHELPNAGDAVRVVIGAIMIITGAIMVII
;
A
#
# COMPACT_ATOMS: atom_id res chain seq x y z
N MET A 1 -17.59 15.20 -3.43
CA MET A 1 -16.25 14.60 -3.29
C MET A 1 -16.13 13.59 -4.41
N GLU A 2 -15.05 13.60 -5.17
CA GLU A 2 -14.87 12.68 -6.30
C GLU A 2 -14.74 11.23 -5.78
N ASP A 3 -15.32 10.26 -6.50
CA ASP A 3 -15.44 8.87 -6.03
C ASP A 3 -14.08 8.24 -5.67
N TRP A 4 -13.02 8.58 -6.41
CA TRP A 4 -11.66 8.09 -6.15
C TRP A 4 -11.09 8.60 -4.81
N ILE A 5 -11.53 9.77 -4.33
CA ILE A 5 -11.13 10.30 -3.02
C ILE A 5 -11.72 9.43 -1.90
N ILE A 6 -12.99 9.05 -2.03
CA ILE A 6 -13.67 8.17 -1.06
C ILE A 6 -12.98 6.81 -1.04
N LEU A 7 -12.69 6.24 -2.21
CA LEU A 7 -11.96 4.98 -2.33
C LEU A 7 -10.55 5.05 -1.73
N GLY A 8 -9.85 6.19 -1.90
CA GLY A 8 -8.56 6.44 -1.26
C GLY A 8 -8.64 6.49 0.27
N ILE A 9 -9.67 7.12 0.83
CA ILE A 9 -9.92 7.15 2.27
C ILE A 9 -10.18 5.72 2.79
N ILE A 10 -11.06 4.96 2.13
CA ILE A 10 -11.32 3.55 2.48
C ILE A 10 -10.03 2.74 2.45
N ALA A 11 -9.21 2.89 1.41
CA ALA A 11 -7.93 2.19 1.30
C ALA A 11 -6.99 2.53 2.47
N SER A 12 -6.87 3.80 2.84
CA SER A 12 -6.03 4.23 3.98
C SER A 12 -6.49 3.63 5.30
N LEU A 13 -7.80 3.54 5.54
CA LEU A 13 -8.35 2.90 6.74
C LEU A 13 -8.06 1.40 6.75
N CYS A 14 -8.24 0.72 5.62
CA CYS A 14 -7.94 -0.71 5.50
C CYS A 14 -6.45 -1.01 5.71
N PHE A 15 -5.54 -0.23 5.12
CA PHE A 15 -4.10 -0.41 5.30
C PHE A 15 -3.63 -0.04 6.72
N GLY A 16 -4.23 0.98 7.35
CA GLY A 16 -3.98 1.29 8.75
C GLY A 16 -4.40 0.16 9.68
N ALA A 17 -5.63 -0.34 9.52
CA ALA A 17 -6.15 -1.46 10.30
C ALA A 17 -5.32 -2.75 10.09
N SER A 18 -4.91 -3.04 8.85
CA SER A 18 -4.11 -4.22 8.55
C SER A 18 -2.73 -4.20 9.22
N ALA A 19 -2.12 -3.02 9.42
CA ALA A 19 -0.87 -2.89 10.15
C ALA A 19 -1.02 -3.28 11.64
N VAL A 20 -2.13 -2.86 12.27
CA VAL A 20 -2.45 -3.22 13.66
C VAL A 20 -2.74 -4.71 13.80
N VAL A 21 -3.61 -5.25 12.94
CA VAL A 21 -3.91 -6.70 12.91
C VAL A 21 -2.64 -7.51 12.63
N GLY A 22 -1.77 -7.01 11.75
CA GLY A 22 -0.46 -7.59 11.45
C GLY A 22 0.44 -7.67 12.69
N LYS A 23 0.48 -6.61 13.52
CA LYS A 23 1.24 -6.62 14.78
C LYS A 23 0.70 -7.68 15.74
N VAL A 24 -0.63 -7.75 15.89
CA VAL A 24 -1.28 -8.76 16.74
C VAL A 24 -0.97 -10.18 16.26
N ALA A 25 -1.00 -10.41 14.95
CA ALA A 25 -0.70 -11.71 14.38
C ALA A 25 0.77 -12.11 14.55
N LEU A 26 1.71 -11.20 14.29
CA LEU A 26 3.13 -11.53 14.08
C LEU A 26 4.02 -11.34 15.31
N SER A 27 3.67 -10.42 16.21
CA SER A 27 4.51 -10.15 17.38
C SER A 27 4.37 -11.29 18.40
N LYS A 28 5.51 -11.67 18.99
CA LYS A 28 5.57 -12.67 20.07
C LYS A 28 4.85 -12.24 21.35
N GLU A 29 4.59 -10.94 21.50
CA GLU A 29 3.83 -10.38 22.63
C GLU A 29 2.32 -10.71 22.53
N TYR A 30 1.85 -11.06 21.34
CA TYR A 30 0.44 -11.36 21.07
C TYR A 30 0.30 -12.81 20.57
N LEU A 31 0.02 -13.03 19.28
CA LEU A 31 -0.22 -14.37 18.74
C LEU A 31 1.05 -15.07 18.22
N GLY A 32 2.09 -14.33 17.86
CA GLY A 32 3.39 -14.88 17.46
C GLY A 32 3.36 -15.83 16.25
N VAL A 33 2.44 -15.65 15.31
CA VAL A 33 2.33 -16.46 14.10
C VAL A 33 3.63 -16.34 13.28
N PRO A 34 4.24 -17.45 12.85
CA PRO A 34 5.42 -17.40 12.00
C PRO A 34 5.17 -16.62 10.71
N VAL A 35 6.13 -15.76 10.31
CA VAL A 35 6.01 -14.86 9.14
C VAL A 35 5.60 -15.61 7.86
N GLY A 36 6.18 -16.79 7.61
CA GLY A 36 5.84 -17.59 6.44
C GLY A 36 4.38 -18.06 6.43
N ILE A 37 3.85 -18.46 7.59
CA ILE A 37 2.45 -18.87 7.73
C ILE A 37 1.53 -17.66 7.53
N ALA A 38 1.82 -16.54 8.19
CA ALA A 38 1.06 -15.31 8.02
C ALA A 38 1.04 -14.82 6.57
N ALA A 39 2.16 -14.92 5.84
CA ALA A 39 2.24 -14.57 4.43
C ALA A 39 1.33 -15.46 3.56
N VAL A 40 1.31 -16.78 3.79
CA VAL A 40 0.44 -17.71 3.05
C VAL A 40 -1.04 -17.42 3.31
N PHE A 41 -1.45 -17.22 4.57
CA PHE A 41 -2.84 -16.91 4.89
C PHE A 41 -3.26 -15.52 4.38
N SER A 42 -2.34 -14.55 4.39
CA SER A 42 -2.56 -13.23 3.76
C SER A 42 -2.81 -13.36 2.26
N LEU A 43 -2.02 -14.18 1.55
CA LEU A 43 -2.22 -14.47 0.14
C LEU A 43 -3.60 -15.06 -0.15
N ILE A 44 -4.08 -15.99 0.70
CA ILE A 44 -5.44 -16.55 0.58
C ILE A 44 -6.49 -15.45 0.74
N GLY A 45 -6.36 -14.60 1.77
CA GLY A 45 -7.29 -13.48 1.99
C GLY A 45 -7.36 -12.52 0.80
N ILE A 46 -6.22 -12.17 0.22
CA ILE A 46 -6.13 -11.33 -0.98
C ILE A 46 -6.80 -12.00 -2.19
N ALA A 47 -6.50 -13.28 -2.41
CA ALA A 47 -7.09 -14.04 -3.52
C ALA A 47 -8.62 -14.12 -3.41
N VAL A 48 -9.16 -14.27 -2.20
CA VAL A 48 -10.62 -14.24 -1.95
C VAL A 48 -11.21 -12.87 -2.31
N VAL A 49 -10.62 -11.77 -1.81
CA VAL A 49 -11.13 -10.41 -2.08
C VAL A 49 -11.08 -10.07 -3.56
N PHE A 50 -9.94 -10.29 -4.23
CA PHE A 50 -9.79 -10.02 -5.66
C PHE A 50 -10.61 -10.97 -6.54
N GLY A 51 -10.75 -12.24 -6.14
CA GLY A 51 -11.62 -13.20 -6.80
C GLY A 51 -13.08 -12.78 -6.75
N MET A 52 -13.58 -12.38 -5.57
CA MET A 52 -14.95 -11.85 -5.43
C MET A 52 -15.15 -10.57 -6.24
N PHE A 53 -14.18 -9.65 -6.21
CA PHE A 53 -14.23 -8.43 -7.01
C PHE A 53 -14.36 -8.74 -8.51
N TYR A 54 -13.57 -9.69 -9.03
CA TYR A 54 -13.65 -10.13 -10.42
C TYR A 54 -15.03 -10.72 -10.79
N LEU A 55 -15.68 -11.41 -9.86
CA LEU A 55 -16.99 -12.03 -10.09
C LEU A 55 -18.16 -11.03 -10.03
N ILE A 56 -18.04 -9.96 -9.26
CA ILE A 56 -19.12 -9.00 -9.00
C ILE A 56 -19.08 -7.83 -9.98
N VAL A 57 -17.88 -7.39 -10.39
CA VAL A 57 -17.74 -6.21 -11.25
C VAL A 57 -18.27 -6.53 -12.66
N PRO A 58 -19.22 -5.73 -13.19
CA PRO A 58 -19.68 -5.89 -14.55
C PRO A 58 -18.49 -5.80 -15.51
N LYS A 59 -18.40 -6.74 -16.45
CA LYS A 59 -17.37 -6.75 -17.51
C LYS A 59 -17.69 -5.66 -18.53
N VAL A 60 -17.49 -4.39 -18.17
CA VAL A 60 -17.72 -3.25 -19.06
C VAL A 60 -16.55 -3.11 -20.01
N ALA A 61 -16.84 -3.07 -21.32
CA ALA A 61 -15.93 -2.84 -22.45
C ALA A 61 -14.52 -3.41 -22.22
N GLU A 62 -14.36 -4.71 -22.50
CA GLU A 62 -13.10 -5.45 -22.34
C GLU A 62 -11.95 -4.70 -23.04
N ALA A 63 -11.08 -4.07 -22.24
CA ALA A 63 -9.78 -3.66 -22.73
C ALA A 63 -9.06 -4.90 -23.26
N PRO A 64 -8.39 -4.84 -24.42
CA PRO A 64 -7.74 -6.00 -25.00
C PRO A 64 -6.71 -6.57 -24.02
N LEU A 65 -6.77 -7.89 -23.81
CA LEU A 65 -5.85 -8.61 -22.95
C LEU A 65 -4.47 -8.64 -23.63
N THR A 66 -3.58 -7.72 -23.25
CA THR A 66 -2.22 -7.65 -23.79
C THR A 66 -1.21 -8.32 -22.87
N ASN A 67 -0.17 -8.94 -23.43
CA ASN A 67 0.92 -9.53 -22.65
C ASN A 67 1.56 -8.51 -21.70
N LEU A 68 1.74 -7.28 -22.17
CA LEU A 68 2.29 -6.20 -21.34
C LEU A 68 1.35 -5.81 -20.20
N GLY A 69 0.04 -5.75 -20.44
CA GLY A 69 -0.96 -5.49 -19.39
C GLY A 69 -0.97 -6.58 -18.32
N ILE A 70 -0.87 -7.85 -18.71
CA ILE A 70 -0.77 -8.98 -17.77
C ILE A 70 0.53 -8.90 -16.95
N LEU A 71 1.66 -8.61 -17.60
CA LEU A 71 2.95 -8.47 -16.93
C LEU A 71 2.96 -7.28 -15.96
N ALA A 72 2.36 -6.16 -16.34
CA ALA A 72 2.20 -5.01 -15.46
C ALA A 72 1.32 -5.34 -14.24
N ALA A 73 0.18 -6.01 -14.44
CA ALA A 73 -0.70 -6.46 -13.37
C ALA A 73 -0.02 -7.44 -12.41
N LEU A 74 0.78 -8.37 -12.94
CA LEU A 74 1.62 -9.26 -12.14
C LEU A 74 2.67 -8.47 -11.33
N GLY A 75 3.28 -7.46 -11.96
CA GLY A 75 4.24 -6.56 -11.31
C GLY A 75 3.66 -5.83 -10.10
N ILE A 76 2.40 -5.39 -10.15
CA ILE A 76 1.70 -4.78 -9.01
C ILE A 76 1.71 -5.74 -7.81
N GLY A 77 1.30 -7.00 -8.04
CA GLY A 77 1.24 -8.01 -6.98
C GLY A 77 2.62 -8.33 -6.39
N LEU A 78 3.65 -8.47 -7.24
CA LEU A 78 5.01 -8.77 -6.81
C LEU A 78 5.62 -7.65 -5.96
N LEU A 79 5.48 -6.39 -6.40
CA LEU A 79 6.00 -5.23 -5.66
C LEU A 79 5.29 -5.07 -4.31
N TRP A 80 3.96 -5.17 -4.31
CA TRP A 80 3.17 -5.07 -3.08
C TRP A 80 3.51 -6.18 -2.08
N ALA A 81 3.56 -7.44 -2.53
CA ALA A 81 3.86 -8.58 -1.67
C ALA A 81 5.27 -8.50 -1.08
N THR A 82 6.24 -8.02 -1.86
CA THR A 82 7.62 -7.82 -1.38
C THR A 82 7.66 -6.81 -0.22
N GLY A 83 7.00 -5.66 -0.38
CA GLY A 83 6.87 -4.67 0.70
C GLY A 83 6.15 -5.24 1.93
N GLN A 84 5.08 -6.01 1.70
CA GLN A 84 4.29 -6.60 2.78
C GLN A 84 5.10 -7.63 3.61
N VAL A 85 5.94 -8.43 2.96
CA VAL A 85 6.83 -9.38 3.65
C VAL A 85 7.87 -8.64 4.48
N ALA A 86 8.43 -7.53 3.99
CA ALA A 86 9.36 -6.70 4.76
C ALA A 86 8.71 -6.13 6.03
N ILE A 87 7.46 -5.64 5.91
CA ILE A 87 6.66 -5.19 7.06
C ILE A 87 6.44 -6.34 8.05
N TYR A 88 6.09 -7.55 7.57
CA TYR A 88 5.86 -8.69 8.45
C TYR A 88 7.11 -9.09 9.24
N TYR A 89 8.27 -9.09 8.58
CA TYR A 89 9.55 -9.31 9.25
C TYR A 89 9.83 -8.25 10.31
N ALA A 90 9.59 -6.96 10.02
CA ALA A 90 9.77 -5.90 11.00
C ALA A 90 8.86 -6.07 12.23
N LEU A 91 7.57 -6.37 12.01
CA LEU A 91 6.59 -6.59 13.09
C LEU A 91 6.94 -7.81 13.95
N SER A 92 7.36 -8.92 13.33
CA SER A 92 7.78 -10.13 14.05
C SER A 92 9.04 -9.91 14.89
N LYS A 93 9.87 -8.93 14.54
CA LYS A 93 11.05 -8.49 15.30
C LYS A 93 10.73 -7.45 16.39
N GLY A 94 9.46 -7.17 16.62
CA GLY A 94 9.03 -6.28 17.70
C GLY A 94 8.84 -4.83 17.30
N ALA A 95 8.93 -4.46 16.01
CA ALA A 95 8.69 -3.08 15.58
C ALA A 95 7.33 -2.55 16.09
N GLU A 96 7.32 -1.29 16.50
CA GLU A 96 6.10 -0.59 16.91
C GLU A 96 5.35 -0.12 15.66
N VAL A 97 4.04 -0.37 15.60
CA VAL A 97 3.20 0.04 14.46
C VAL A 97 3.20 1.56 14.30
N SER A 98 3.14 2.29 15.42
CA SER A 98 3.17 3.76 15.44
C SER A 98 4.40 4.33 14.74
N ARG A 99 5.56 3.69 14.87
CA ARG A 99 6.82 4.13 14.23
C ARG A 99 7.02 3.55 12.84
N LEU A 100 6.59 2.30 12.62
CA LEU A 100 6.77 1.59 11.35
C LEU A 100 5.82 2.11 10.25
N THR A 101 4.57 2.43 10.59
CA THR A 101 3.55 2.87 9.63
C THR A 101 3.92 4.17 8.90
N PRO A 102 4.37 5.25 9.59
CA PRO A 102 4.85 6.44 8.90
C PRO A 102 6.03 6.17 7.96
N ILE A 103 6.94 5.24 8.32
CA ILE A 103 8.09 4.88 7.48
C ILE A 103 7.62 4.29 6.15
N PHE A 104 6.81 3.23 6.18
CA PHE A 104 6.39 2.61 4.92
C PHE A 104 5.37 3.43 4.14
N ASN A 105 4.61 4.33 4.80
CA ASN A 105 3.71 5.27 4.12
C ASN A 105 4.45 6.42 3.40
N THR A 106 5.77 6.56 3.60
CA THR A 106 6.60 7.39 2.70
C THR A 106 6.63 6.84 1.27
N ASN A 107 6.11 5.62 1.03
CA ASN A 107 5.82 5.11 -0.32
C ASN A 107 4.96 6.06 -1.16
N THR A 108 4.15 6.93 -0.54
CA THR A 108 3.38 7.98 -1.22
C THR A 108 4.30 8.94 -1.97
N LEU A 109 5.45 9.29 -1.39
CA LEU A 109 6.45 10.15 -2.03
C LEU A 109 7.12 9.44 -3.21
N VAL A 110 7.41 8.14 -3.04
CA VAL A 110 7.95 7.31 -4.12
C VAL A 110 6.96 7.21 -5.28
N ALA A 111 5.67 7.03 -4.99
CA ALA A 111 4.61 7.00 -5.99
C ALA A 111 4.50 8.33 -6.75
N ILE A 112 4.47 9.47 -6.04
CA ILE A 112 4.46 10.80 -6.67
C ILE A 112 5.69 11.00 -7.57
N PHE A 113 6.88 10.64 -7.06
CA PHE A 113 8.13 10.76 -7.82
C PHE A 113 8.13 9.91 -9.10
N LEU A 114 7.71 8.64 -8.99
CA LEU A 114 7.63 7.74 -10.13
C LEU A 114 6.54 8.16 -11.12
N ALA A 115 5.41 8.68 -10.65
CA ALA A 115 4.35 9.21 -11.51
C ALA A 115 4.85 10.42 -12.34
N MET A 116 5.58 11.35 -11.71
CA MET A 116 6.18 12.48 -12.42
C MET A 116 7.18 12.04 -13.51
N ILE A 117 7.99 11.01 -13.25
CA ILE A 117 9.04 10.57 -14.19
C ILE A 117 8.50 9.63 -15.27
N LEU A 118 7.73 8.62 -14.89
CA LEU A 118 7.32 7.55 -15.79
C LEU A 118 6.01 7.87 -16.52
N LEU A 119 5.09 8.57 -15.85
CA LEU A 119 3.77 8.92 -16.38
C LEU A 119 3.70 10.36 -16.87
N HIS A 120 4.76 11.16 -16.62
CA HIS A 120 4.81 12.58 -16.96
C HIS A 120 3.68 13.40 -16.33
N GLU A 121 3.19 12.96 -15.17
CA GLU A 121 2.16 13.64 -14.37
C GLU A 121 2.76 14.82 -13.60
N LEU A 122 3.21 15.84 -14.33
CA LEU A 122 3.71 17.07 -13.71
C LEU A 122 2.54 17.91 -13.19
N PRO A 123 2.59 18.38 -11.93
CA PRO A 123 1.59 19.31 -11.43
C PRO A 123 1.57 20.56 -12.29
N ASN A 124 0.38 21.11 -12.54
CA ASN A 124 0.26 22.43 -13.14
C ASN A 124 1.08 23.45 -12.32
N ALA A 125 1.62 24.49 -12.96
CA ALA A 125 2.52 25.44 -12.32
C ALA A 125 1.95 26.06 -11.02
N GLY A 126 0.62 26.21 -10.91
CA GLY A 126 -0.07 26.67 -9.70
C GLY A 126 -0.21 25.62 -8.59
N ASP A 127 -0.21 24.33 -8.92
CA ASP A 127 -0.36 23.22 -7.98
C ASP A 127 0.97 22.59 -7.54
N ALA A 128 2.05 22.83 -8.30
CA ALA A 128 3.39 22.33 -7.98
C ALA A 128 3.85 22.73 -6.56
N VAL A 129 3.59 23.98 -6.16
CA VAL A 129 3.91 24.47 -4.81
C VAL A 129 3.13 23.67 -3.75
N ARG A 130 1.86 23.37 -3.99
CA ARG A 130 1.02 22.61 -3.05
C ARG A 130 1.51 21.17 -2.90
N VAL A 131 1.88 20.53 -4.01
CA VAL A 131 2.44 19.16 -4.01
C VAL A 131 3.76 19.12 -3.25
N VAL A 132 4.65 20.08 -3.47
CA VAL A 132 5.94 20.16 -2.75
C VAL A 132 5.72 20.39 -1.26
N ILE A 133 4.84 21.33 -0.87
CA ILE A 133 4.51 21.57 0.54
C ILE A 133 3.92 20.30 1.18
N GLY A 134 2.98 19.62 0.49
CA GLY A 134 2.40 18.37 0.96
C GLY A 134 3.46 17.28 1.16
N ALA A 135 4.39 17.13 0.21
CA ALA A 135 5.49 16.19 0.31
C ALA A 135 6.39 16.48 1.52
N ILE A 136 6.73 17.75 1.75
CA ILE A 136 7.52 18.17 2.93
C ILE A 136 6.75 17.84 4.21
N MET A 137 5.45 18.13 4.29
CA MET A 137 4.64 17.82 5.47
C MET A 137 4.58 16.31 5.76
N ILE A 138 4.50 15.46 4.73
CA ILE A 138 4.55 14.00 4.89
C ILE A 138 5.90 13.58 5.47
N ILE A 139 7.01 14.10 4.93
CA ILE A 139 8.37 13.78 5.41
C ILE A 139 8.53 14.22 6.87
N THR A 140 8.21 15.48 7.17
CA THR A 140 8.37 16.02 8.52
C THR A 140 7.48 15.28 9.52
N GLY A 141 6.22 15.02 9.16
CA GLY A 141 5.31 14.25 9.99
C GLY A 141 5.81 12.83 10.26
N ALA A 142 6.34 12.15 9.23
CA ALA A 142 6.93 10.83 9.40
C ALA A 142 8.15 10.87 10.34
N ILE A 143 9.07 11.82 10.15
CA ILE A 143 10.25 11.98 11.01
C ILE A 143 9.85 12.22 12.46
N MET A 144 8.89 13.11 12.73
CA MET A 144 8.43 13.45 14.08
C MET A 144 7.85 12.26 14.85
N VAL A 145 7.25 11.29 14.16
CA VAL A 145 6.70 10.08 14.82
C VAL A 145 7.79 9.03 15.06
N ILE A 146 8.89 9.08 14.30
CA ILE A 146 9.97 8.09 14.38
C ILE A 146 10.97 8.43 15.50
N ILE A 147 11.33 9.71 15.64
CA ILE A 147 12.31 10.21 16.63
C ILE A 147 11.73 10.25 18.04
#